data_AF-A0A344LUY7-F1
#
_entry.id   AF-A0A344LUY7-F1
#
_cell.length_a   1.000
_cell.length_b   1.000
_cell.length_c   1.000
_cell.angle_alpha   90.00
_cell.angle_beta   90.00
_cell.angle_gamma   90.00
#
_symmetry.space_group_name_H-M   'P 1'
#
loop_
_entity.id
_entity.type
_entity.pdbx_description
1 polymer ?
#
loop_
_entity_poly.entity_id
_entity_poly.type
_entity_poly.pdbx_seq_one_letter_code
_entity_poly.pdbx_strand_id
1 'polypeptide(L)'
;MITKNEVSKVYDTVLSIPGMNEMVKIDLRISRKNVLLLCRLIEQGLLAEKDAASLIGILSNESVNELRNFSDDCLQKSGLVELNQKLLELSAGLKD
;
A
#
# COMPACT_ATOMS: atom_id res chain seq x y z
N MET A 1 -17.13 -16.52 16.69
CA MET A 1 -16.73 -16.11 15.33
C MET A 1 -16.57 -14.61 15.36
N ILE A 2 -15.37 -14.08 15.08
CA ILE A 2 -15.18 -12.64 14.97
C ILE A 2 -15.85 -12.21 13.66
N THR A 3 -16.79 -11.28 13.74
CA THR A 3 -17.49 -10.74 12.58
C THR A 3 -16.63 -9.68 11.89
N LYS A 4 -16.81 -9.48 10.57
CA LYS A 4 -16.08 -8.45 9.79
C LYS A 4 -16.13 -7.05 10.45
N ASN A 5 -17.26 -6.72 11.08
CA ASN A 5 -17.46 -5.46 11.79
C ASN A 5 -16.64 -5.33 13.08
N GLU A 6 -16.39 -6.45 13.78
CA GLU A 6 -15.51 -6.46 14.96
C GLU A 6 -14.04 -6.32 14.56
N VAL A 7 -13.65 -6.89 13.41
CA VAL A 7 -12.30 -6.72 12.86
C VAL A 7 -12.01 -5.26 12.56
N SER A 8 -12.92 -4.55 11.87
CA SER A 8 -12.72 -3.12 11.56
C SER A 8 -12.57 -2.28 12.83
N LYS A 9 -13.41 -2.50 13.85
CA LYS A 9 -13.32 -1.79 15.14
C LYS A 9 -12.01 -2.03 15.88
N VAL A 10 -11.45 -3.24 15.80
CA VAL A 10 -10.15 -3.55 16.40
C VAL A 10 -9.05 -2.77 15.68
N TYR A 11 -9.06 -2.74 14.35
CA TYR A 11 -8.09 -1.95 13.58
C TYR A 11 -8.20 -0.45 13.89
N ASP A 12 -9.40 0.13 13.91
CA ASP A 12 -9.62 1.53 14.29
C ASP A 12 -9.03 1.84 15.67
N THR A 13 -9.30 0.97 16.63
CA THR A 13 -8.84 1.16 18.02
C THR A 13 -7.31 1.08 18.10
N VAL A 14 -6.69 0.12 17.42
CA VAL A 14 -5.23 -0.05 17.39
C VAL A 14 -4.55 1.12 16.70
N LEU A 15 -5.08 1.59 15.58
CA LEU A 15 -4.53 2.73 14.84
C LEU A 15 -4.74 4.06 15.59
N SER A 16 -5.67 4.11 16.55
CA SER A 16 -5.90 5.26 17.43
C SER A 16 -5.01 5.28 18.68
N ILE A 17 -4.11 4.29 18.85
CA ILE A 17 -3.20 4.25 20.01
C ILE A 17 -2.20 5.42 19.92
N PRO A 18 -1.94 6.16 21.02
CA PRO A 18 -0.90 7.17 21.05
C PRO A 18 0.45 6.60 20.61
N GLY A 19 1.16 7.32 19.74
CA GLY A 19 2.44 6.88 19.16
C GLY A 19 2.33 6.26 17.76
N MET A 20 1.12 5.92 17.27
CA MET A 20 0.95 5.37 15.91
C MET A 20 1.26 6.37 14.78
N ASN A 21 1.30 7.67 15.09
CA ASN A 21 1.69 8.73 14.15
C ASN A 21 3.19 9.11 14.27
N GLU A 22 3.97 8.39 15.09
CA GLU A 22 5.39 8.66 15.21
C GLU A 22 6.14 8.19 13.97
N MET A 23 6.99 9.06 13.42
CA MET A 23 7.82 8.71 12.27
C MET A 23 8.91 7.71 12.68
N VAL A 24 8.94 6.57 12.01
CA VAL A 24 9.96 5.54 12.20
C VAL A 24 10.87 5.43 10.97
N LYS A 25 12.16 5.19 11.21
CA LYS A 25 13.13 4.90 10.14
C LYS A 25 13.13 3.41 9.83
N ILE A 26 12.82 3.05 8.59
CA ILE A 26 12.83 1.67 8.10
C ILE A 26 14.05 1.47 7.18
N ASP A 27 14.97 0.57 7.56
CA ASP A 27 16.06 0.13 6.66
C ASP A 27 15.58 -1.07 5.83
N LEU A 28 15.46 -0.88 4.52
CA LEU A 28 14.90 -1.88 3.61
C LEU A 28 15.99 -2.51 2.73
N ARG A 29 16.22 -3.81 2.89
CA ARG A 29 17.16 -4.61 2.07
C ARG A 29 16.43 -5.76 1.38
N ILE A 30 15.81 -5.47 0.24
CA ILE A 30 15.08 -6.47 -0.57
C ILE A 30 15.56 -6.46 -2.02
N SER A 31 15.28 -7.53 -2.76
CA SER A 31 15.64 -7.63 -4.18
C SER A 31 14.80 -6.67 -5.03
N ARG A 32 15.33 -6.24 -6.19
CA ARG A 32 14.61 -5.41 -7.17
C ARG A 32 13.25 -6.00 -7.57
N LYS A 33 13.17 -7.34 -7.68
CA LYS A 33 11.92 -8.07 -7.91
C LYS A 33 10.90 -7.78 -6.80
N ASN A 34 11.32 -7.88 -5.55
CA ASN A 34 10.42 -7.69 -4.42
C ASN A 34 10.01 -6.22 -4.26
N VAL A 35 10.87 -5.26 -4.61
CA VAL A 35 10.47 -3.84 -4.67
C VAL A 35 9.32 -3.65 -5.67
N LEU A 36 9.46 -4.15 -6.89
CA LEU A 36 8.42 -4.04 -7.91
C LEU A 36 7.11 -4.70 -7.47
N LEU A 37 7.18 -5.91 -6.91
CA LEU A 37 6.01 -6.60 -6.40
C LEU A 37 5.34 -5.85 -5.25
N LEU A 38 6.12 -5.31 -4.32
CA LEU A 38 5.61 -4.54 -3.19
C LEU A 38 4.86 -3.29 -3.66
N CYS A 39 5.48 -2.48 -4.52
CA CYS A 39 4.88 -1.27 -5.07
C CYS A 39 3.57 -1.59 -5.80
N ARG A 40 3.56 -2.66 -6.60
CA ARG A 40 2.37 -3.12 -7.32
C ARG A 40 1.25 -3.58 -6.38
N LEU A 41 1.59 -4.30 -5.30
CA LEU A 41 0.63 -4.75 -4.29
C LEU A 41 0.03 -3.57 -3.52
N ILE A 42 0.85 -2.56 -3.20
CA ILE A 42 0.37 -1.32 -2.56
C ILE A 42 -0.61 -0.62 -3.51
N GLU A 43 -0.24 -0.38 -4.77
CA GLU A 43 -1.13 0.26 -5.75
C GLU A 43 -2.45 -0.51 -5.96
N GLN A 44 -2.38 -1.83 -6.14
CA GLN A 44 -3.56 -2.68 -6.29
C GLN A 44 -4.43 -2.68 -5.05
N GLY A 45 -3.80 -2.73 -3.87
CA GLY A 45 -4.49 -2.54 -2.60
C GLY A 45 -5.25 -1.22 -2.63
N LEU A 46 -4.56 -0.10 -2.81
CA LEU A 46 -5.16 1.24 -2.78
C LEU A 46 -6.30 1.44 -3.81
N LEU A 47 -6.29 0.67 -4.91
CA LEU A 47 -7.34 0.66 -5.93
C LEU A 47 -8.50 -0.30 -5.64
N ALA A 48 -8.36 -1.22 -4.69
CA ALA A 48 -9.43 -2.14 -4.30
C ALA A 48 -10.63 -1.37 -3.75
N GLU A 49 -11.84 -1.86 -4.02
CA GLU A 49 -13.06 -1.23 -3.52
C GLU A 49 -12.98 -1.06 -2.00
N LYS A 50 -13.25 0.18 -1.55
CA LYS A 50 -13.36 0.53 -0.14
C LYS A 50 -14.64 -0.08 0.44
N ASP A 51 -14.70 -1.41 0.56
CA ASP A 51 -15.68 -2.05 1.44
C ASP A 51 -15.34 -1.63 2.88
N ALA A 52 -16.33 -1.28 3.69
CA ALA A 52 -16.15 -0.83 5.07
C ALA A 52 -15.51 -1.91 5.97
N ALA A 53 -15.54 -3.16 5.51
CA ALA A 53 -14.88 -4.31 6.13
C ALA A 53 -13.44 -4.55 5.64
N SER A 54 -12.97 -3.82 4.63
CA SER A 54 -11.61 -3.94 4.11
C SER A 54 -10.66 -3.03 4.88
N LEU A 55 -9.41 -3.47 5.04
CA LEU A 55 -8.35 -2.71 5.72
C LEU A 55 -8.16 -1.31 5.11
N ILE A 56 -8.48 -1.16 3.83
CA ILE A 56 -8.34 0.07 3.05
C ILE A 56 -9.55 0.99 3.22
N GLY A 57 -10.73 0.43 3.52
CA GLY A 57 -11.90 1.21 3.93
C GLY A 57 -11.70 1.92 5.28
N ILE A 58 -10.77 1.43 6.10
CA ILE A 58 -10.43 1.99 7.43
C ILE A 58 -9.36 3.08 7.35
N LEU A 59 -8.53 3.08 6.30
CA LEU A 59 -7.45 4.06 6.15
C LEU A 59 -7.98 5.46 5.84
N SER A 60 -7.38 6.46 6.48
CA SER A 60 -7.59 7.86 6.14
C SER A 60 -7.03 8.16 4.75
N ASN A 61 -7.54 9.21 4.10
CA ASN A 61 -6.99 9.65 2.81
C ASN A 61 -5.51 10.11 2.94
N GLU A 62 -5.12 10.58 4.11
CA GLU A 62 -3.73 10.93 4.43
C GLU A 62 -2.83 9.69 4.41
N SER A 63 -3.19 8.64 5.15
CA SER A 63 -2.43 7.39 5.16
C SER A 63 -2.36 6.74 3.77
N VAL A 64 -3.44 6.81 2.98
CA VAL A 64 -3.44 6.35 1.58
C VAL A 64 -2.40 7.09 0.75
N ASN A 65 -2.31 8.42 0.89
CA ASN A 65 -1.34 9.24 0.16
C ASN A 65 0.09 8.95 0.65
N GLU A 66 0.30 8.77 1.95
CA GLU A 66 1.61 8.40 2.51
C GLU A 66 2.09 7.05 2.00
N LEU A 67 1.22 6.03 1.95
CA LEU A 67 1.54 4.72 1.38
C LEU A 67 1.85 4.80 -0.12
N ARG A 68 1.13 5.64 -0.88
CA ARG A 68 1.43 5.90 -2.28
C ARG A 68 2.81 6.54 -2.44
N ASN A 69 3.08 7.60 -1.68
CA ASN A 69 4.38 8.28 -1.70
C ASN A 69 5.52 7.32 -1.32
N PHE A 70 5.31 6.44 -0.33
CA PHE A 70 6.28 5.42 0.05
C PHE A 70 6.56 4.42 -1.09
N SER A 71 5.53 4.01 -1.83
CA SER A 71 5.68 3.16 -3.02
C SER A 71 6.54 3.85 -4.09
N ASP A 72 6.26 5.12 -4.38
CA ASP A 72 7.00 5.92 -5.36
C ASP A 72 8.47 6.11 -4.94
N ASP A 73 8.70 6.41 -3.66
CA ASP A 73 10.03 6.51 -3.04
C ASP A 73 10.83 5.20 -3.21
N CYS A 74 10.20 4.04 -3.02
CA CYS A 74 10.83 2.74 -3.19
C CYS A 74 11.26 2.52 -4.65
N LEU A 75 10.43 2.90 -5.61
CA LEU A 75 10.75 2.80 -7.04
C LEU A 75 11.89 3.74 -7.42
N GLN A 76 11.86 4.97 -6.91
CA GLN A 76 12.92 5.96 -7.15
C GLN A 76 14.25 5.48 -6.57
N LYS A 77 14.28 5.08 -5.29
CA LYS A 77 15.51 4.62 -4.61
C LYS A 77 16.08 3.34 -5.22
N SER A 78 15.25 2.49 -5.80
CA SER A 78 15.68 1.26 -6.47
C SER A 78 16.06 1.45 -7.95
N GLY A 79 15.77 2.62 -8.54
CA GLY A 79 15.98 2.91 -9.96
C GLY A 79 15.07 2.10 -10.89
N LEU A 80 13.87 1.72 -10.42
CA LEU A 80 12.94 0.84 -11.13
C LEU A 80 11.71 1.56 -11.68
N VAL A 81 11.66 2.89 -11.60
CA VAL A 81 10.52 3.71 -12.06
C VAL A 81 10.15 3.40 -13.52
N GLU A 82 11.13 3.48 -14.44
CA GLU A 82 10.89 3.25 -15.87
C GLU A 82 10.44 1.80 -16.15
N LEU A 83 11.01 0.82 -15.44
CA LEU A 83 10.64 -0.58 -15.59
C LEU A 83 9.22 -0.84 -15.08
N ASN A 84 8.83 -0.24 -13.95
CA ASN A 84 7.47 -0.32 -13.46
C ASN A 84 6.48 0.26 -14.49
N GLN A 85 6.77 1.44 -15.03
CA GLN A 85 5.94 2.08 -16.05
C GLN A 85 5.73 1.19 -17.29
N LYS A 86 6.81 0.59 -17.82
CA LYS A 86 6.70 -0.36 -18.95
C LYS A 86 5.87 -1.60 -18.59
N LEU A 87 5.97 -2.11 -17.37
CA LEU A 87 5.15 -3.23 -16.90
C LEU A 87 3.67 -2.85 -16.74
N LEU A 88 3.37 -1.61 -16.32
CA LEU A 88 2.00 -1.08 -16.27
C LEU A 88 1.41 -1.01 -17.69
N GLU A 89 2.14 -0.42 -18.63
CA GLU A 89 1.75 -0.33 -20.04
C GLU A 89 1.49 -1.72 -20.65
N LEU A 90 2.40 -2.67 -20.43
CA LEU A 90 2.24 -4.05 -20.89
C LEU A 90 0.98 -4.70 -20.30
N SER A 91 0.74 -4.53 -19.01
CA SER A 91 -0.45 -5.11 -18.36
C SER A 91 -1.76 -4.45 -18.80
N ALA A 92 -1.73 -3.18 -19.18
CA ALA A 92 -2.88 -2.47 -19.71
C ALA A 92 -3.19 -2.88 -21.15
N GLY A 93 -2.16 -3.11 -21.98
CA GLY A 93 -2.30 -3.63 -23.34
C GLY A 93 -2.66 -5.12 -23.44
N LEU A 94 -2.69 -5.86 -22.32
CA LEU A 94 -3.14 -7.26 -22.25
C LEU A 94 -4.66 -7.41 -21.98
N LYS A 95 -5.42 -6.31 -21.94
CA LYS A 95 -6.87 -6.32 -21.69
C LYS A 95 -7.75 -6.45 -22.95
N ASP A 96 -7.17 -6.80 -24.09
CA ASP A 96 -7.90 -7.12 -25.34
C ASP A 96 -8.17 -8.62 -25.51
#